data_AF-A0A9C7Q254-F1
#
_entry.id   AF-A0A9C7Q254-F1
#
_cell.length_a   1.000
_cell.length_b   1.000
_cell.length_c   1.000
_cell.angle_alpha   90.00
_cell.angle_beta   90.00
_cell.angle_gamma   90.00
#
_symmetry.space_group_name_H-M   'P 1'
#
loop_
_entity.id
_entity.type
_entity.pdbx_description
1 polymer ?
#
loop_
_entity_poly.entity_id
_entity_poly.type
_entity_poly.pdbx_seq_one_letter_code
_entity_poly.pdbx_strand_id
1 'polypeptide(L)'
;MSLESVWQSHFNYILSSLDKLQHSVYVAAVQCTRNDALADRSVTQMELQLLSLREEKERLEKRHYQVESQQLENEAYWTENWNKMENLEKELTEKTKENRQLENKVQDQQKELDQLQQDWKEKDQENRQLEQTVRSLMEQVNQLSSWKVQSRTEFHDTLWGNRRLTEELKEANKVIERQEREKEQLVQEKASLWEKMSELETKWQLQTKEWEGREKQLREELERSKTTEQEMSHRLQEKQQHISHLERKVQEANQNIESLKEKSKREKEELQRLYQSFFEQSKETYSYHTISEEDERRSQVKDSPNRRASLKRPRYAEDQGEHEEDTDPVDLHTQDLLQSVLHELEEHAPQLEIQRKELERAVQSERQLIMQLEKLRIEVDKLRSNNKYLEEQRIILEAQIQELKEKKQSLERRMLIALREKDMNSQETLDSNLQGLVQRLDWLAEETDEKSRVVNSSTPLTVSRSLFQTPYSVRNSIKSRGKVTSSFKSLAQEVKELLRRQETLITTLIQQKDLYKSLVEEEILQQKSGC
;
A
#
# COMPACT_ATOMS: atom_id res chain seq x y z
N MET A 1 -107.83 -43.06 -185.02
CA MET A 1 -107.42 -42.27 -183.84
C MET A 1 -107.41 -40.81 -184.25
N SER A 2 -107.89 -39.89 -183.42
CA SER A 2 -107.87 -38.45 -183.70
C SER A 2 -106.56 -37.80 -183.20
N LEU A 3 -106.11 -36.76 -183.91
CA LEU A 3 -104.89 -36.00 -183.56
C LEU A 3 -104.96 -35.29 -182.19
N GLU A 4 -106.18 -35.02 -181.74
CA GLU A 4 -106.53 -34.30 -180.51
C GLU A 4 -105.98 -34.97 -179.23
N SER A 5 -106.00 -36.31 -179.17
CA SER A 5 -105.50 -37.06 -178.01
C SER A 5 -103.96 -36.97 -177.86
N VAL A 6 -103.24 -36.83 -178.97
CA VAL A 6 -101.77 -36.70 -178.96
C VAL A 6 -101.34 -35.32 -178.46
N TRP A 7 -102.12 -34.29 -178.77
CA TRP A 7 -101.87 -32.91 -178.32
C TRP A 7 -102.05 -32.73 -176.82
N GLN A 8 -103.14 -33.24 -176.23
CA GLN A 8 -103.34 -33.17 -174.77
C GLN A 8 -102.24 -33.89 -173.99
N SER A 9 -101.76 -35.04 -174.49
CA SER A 9 -100.65 -35.77 -173.87
C SER A 9 -99.34 -34.97 -173.86
N HIS A 10 -99.02 -34.26 -174.97
CA HIS A 10 -97.83 -33.42 -175.03
C HIS A 10 -97.94 -32.18 -174.14
N PHE A 11 -99.12 -31.52 -174.13
CA PHE A 11 -99.32 -30.31 -173.33
C PHE A 11 -99.19 -30.60 -171.82
N ASN A 12 -99.75 -31.70 -171.34
CA ASN A 12 -99.61 -32.15 -169.95
C ASN A 12 -98.15 -32.52 -169.60
N TYR A 13 -97.40 -33.10 -170.54
CA TYR A 13 -95.97 -33.40 -170.35
C TYR A 13 -95.12 -32.11 -170.23
N ILE A 14 -95.41 -31.10 -171.06
CA ILE A 14 -94.74 -29.79 -171.00
C ILE A 14 -95.01 -29.10 -169.67
N LEU A 15 -96.27 -29.05 -169.21
CA LEU A 15 -96.63 -28.47 -167.90
C LEU A 15 -95.92 -29.20 -166.75
N SER A 16 -95.93 -30.53 -166.73
CA SER A 16 -95.20 -31.32 -165.70
C SER A 16 -93.68 -31.12 -165.73
N SER A 17 -93.11 -30.74 -166.88
CA SER A 17 -91.68 -30.44 -167.04
C SER A 17 -91.31 -29.04 -166.54
N LEU A 18 -92.19 -28.06 -166.79
CA LEU A 18 -92.07 -26.68 -166.28
C LEU A 18 -92.12 -26.64 -164.75
N ASP A 19 -93.08 -27.34 -164.14
CA ASP A 19 -93.26 -27.40 -162.69
C ASP A 19 -92.00 -27.93 -161.98
N LYS A 20 -91.39 -29.00 -162.54
CA LYS A 20 -90.13 -29.59 -162.06
C LYS A 20 -88.94 -28.63 -162.18
N LEU A 21 -88.85 -27.88 -163.28
CA LEU A 21 -87.81 -26.86 -163.47
C LEU A 21 -87.97 -25.71 -162.47
N GLN A 22 -89.18 -25.21 -162.28
CA GLN A 22 -89.47 -24.12 -161.35
C GLN A 22 -89.18 -24.53 -159.89
N HIS A 23 -89.50 -25.77 -159.51
CA HIS A 23 -89.14 -26.32 -158.20
C HIS A 23 -87.62 -26.47 -158.02
N SER A 24 -86.90 -26.94 -159.05
CA SER A 24 -85.44 -27.08 -159.03
C SER A 24 -84.71 -25.74 -158.83
N VAL A 25 -85.13 -24.70 -159.56
CA VAL A 25 -84.57 -23.33 -159.42
C VAL A 25 -84.84 -22.75 -158.04
N TYR A 26 -86.04 -22.97 -157.48
CA TYR A 26 -86.38 -22.53 -156.12
C TYR A 26 -85.49 -23.19 -155.06
N VAL A 27 -85.28 -24.52 -155.13
CA VAL A 27 -84.40 -25.25 -154.21
C VAL A 27 -82.96 -24.73 -154.28
N ALA A 28 -82.42 -24.48 -155.47
CA ALA A 28 -81.07 -23.95 -155.64
C ALA A 28 -80.90 -22.54 -155.01
N ALA A 29 -81.85 -21.63 -155.23
CA ALA A 29 -81.82 -20.29 -154.66
C ALA A 29 -81.90 -20.30 -153.11
N VAL A 30 -82.71 -21.20 -152.54
CA VAL A 30 -82.81 -21.42 -151.09
C VAL A 30 -81.53 -22.05 -150.53
N GLN A 31 -80.80 -22.86 -151.31
CA GLN A 31 -79.51 -23.42 -150.88
C GLN A 31 -78.38 -22.39 -150.88
N CYS A 32 -78.25 -21.52 -151.89
CA CYS A 32 -77.25 -20.45 -151.90
C CYS A 32 -77.45 -19.48 -150.71
N THR A 33 -78.65 -18.92 -150.57
CA THR A 33 -78.97 -17.99 -149.47
C THR A 33 -78.81 -18.61 -148.08
N ARG A 34 -79.03 -19.92 -147.94
CA ARG A 34 -78.75 -20.66 -146.70
C ARG A 34 -77.26 -20.85 -146.43
N ASN A 35 -76.43 -21.00 -147.47
CA ASN A 35 -74.98 -21.13 -147.32
C ASN A 35 -74.34 -19.79 -146.97
N ASP A 36 -74.76 -18.69 -147.59
CA ASP A 36 -74.30 -17.33 -147.26
C ASP A 36 -74.65 -16.98 -145.81
N ALA A 37 -75.88 -17.25 -145.38
CA ALA A 37 -76.32 -17.08 -143.99
C ALA A 37 -75.64 -18.03 -142.98
N LEU A 38 -74.96 -19.08 -143.43
CA LEU A 38 -74.09 -19.93 -142.59
C LEU A 38 -72.66 -19.38 -142.55
N ALA A 39 -72.16 -18.80 -143.65
CA ALA A 39 -70.88 -18.10 -143.69
C ALA A 39 -70.88 -16.90 -142.75
N ASP A 40 -71.88 -16.01 -142.83
CA ASP A 40 -72.01 -14.84 -141.94
C ASP A 40 -72.11 -15.24 -140.46
N ARG A 41 -72.79 -16.35 -140.15
CA ARG A 41 -72.83 -16.91 -138.78
C ARG A 41 -71.47 -17.43 -138.33
N SER A 42 -70.68 -18.03 -139.22
CA SER A 42 -69.32 -18.47 -138.89
C SER A 42 -68.36 -17.29 -138.67
N VAL A 43 -68.48 -16.22 -139.46
CA VAL A 43 -67.69 -15.00 -139.31
C VAL A 43 -68.02 -14.30 -137.99
N THR A 44 -69.31 -14.03 -137.73
CA THR A 44 -69.73 -13.40 -136.46
C THR A 44 -69.41 -14.25 -135.23
N GLN A 45 -69.44 -15.59 -135.35
CA GLN A 45 -68.96 -16.48 -134.28
C GLN A 45 -67.44 -16.36 -134.05
N MET A 46 -66.63 -16.26 -135.12
CA MET A 46 -65.18 -16.04 -135.00
C MET A 46 -64.86 -14.64 -134.46
N GLU A 47 -65.61 -13.60 -134.82
CA GLU A 47 -65.46 -12.25 -134.28
C GLU A 47 -65.77 -12.20 -132.77
N LEU A 48 -66.84 -12.87 -132.32
CA LEU A 48 -67.14 -13.02 -130.89
C LEU A 48 -66.05 -13.80 -130.14
N GLN A 49 -65.48 -14.84 -130.74
CA GLN A 49 -64.33 -15.55 -130.17
C GLN A 49 -63.08 -14.66 -130.09
N LEU A 50 -62.79 -13.86 -131.12
CA LEU A 50 -61.68 -12.91 -131.12
C LEU A 50 -61.86 -11.78 -130.09
N LEU A 51 -63.09 -11.32 -129.85
CA LEU A 51 -63.41 -10.37 -128.78
C LEU A 51 -63.21 -11.01 -127.40
N SER A 52 -63.73 -12.22 -127.18
CA SER A 52 -63.52 -12.97 -125.93
C SER A 52 -62.03 -13.20 -125.63
N LEU A 53 -61.24 -13.56 -126.64
CA LEU A 53 -59.79 -13.75 -126.51
C LEU A 53 -59.04 -12.43 -126.27
N ARG A 54 -59.53 -11.29 -126.77
CA ARG A 54 -58.99 -9.96 -126.43
C ARG A 54 -59.28 -9.58 -124.99
N GLU A 55 -60.51 -9.79 -124.51
CA GLU A 55 -60.84 -9.55 -123.10
C GLU A 55 -60.06 -10.48 -122.17
N GLU A 56 -59.89 -11.75 -122.54
CA GLU A 56 -59.10 -12.71 -121.76
C GLU A 56 -57.62 -12.31 -121.74
N LYS A 57 -57.05 -11.92 -122.88
CA LYS A 57 -55.69 -11.35 -122.96
C LYS A 57 -55.54 -10.13 -122.04
N GLU A 58 -56.46 -9.17 -122.09
CA GLU A 58 -56.40 -7.96 -121.26
C GLU A 58 -56.53 -8.29 -119.76
N ARG A 59 -57.38 -9.27 -119.39
CA ARG A 59 -57.49 -9.78 -118.01
C ARG A 59 -56.20 -10.48 -117.56
N LEU A 60 -55.54 -11.22 -118.45
CA LEU A 60 -54.26 -11.89 -118.17
C LEU A 60 -53.10 -10.88 -118.08
N GLU A 61 -53.05 -9.86 -118.92
CA GLU A 61 -52.05 -8.78 -118.84
C GLU A 61 -52.20 -7.98 -117.54
N LYS A 62 -53.44 -7.64 -117.14
CA LYS A 62 -53.70 -7.02 -115.83
C LYS A 62 -53.28 -7.89 -114.65
N ARG A 63 -53.48 -9.21 -114.74
CA ARG A 63 -52.98 -10.17 -113.73
C ARG A 63 -51.45 -10.28 -113.74
N HIS A 64 -50.81 -10.24 -114.90
CA HIS A 64 -49.34 -10.22 -115.02
C HIS A 64 -48.77 -9.03 -114.27
N TYR A 65 -49.21 -7.81 -114.61
CA TYR A 65 -48.74 -6.59 -113.95
C TYR A 65 -49.05 -6.57 -112.44
N GLN A 66 -50.16 -7.16 -112.00
CA GLN A 66 -50.46 -7.29 -110.56
C GLN A 66 -49.50 -8.25 -109.86
N VAL A 67 -49.19 -9.40 -110.45
CA VAL A 67 -48.21 -10.38 -109.90
C VAL A 67 -46.80 -9.81 -109.93
N GLU A 68 -46.43 -9.10 -111.00
CA GLU A 68 -45.14 -8.45 -111.20
C GLU A 68 -44.93 -7.30 -110.18
N SER A 69 -45.94 -6.45 -109.94
CA SER A 69 -45.92 -5.46 -108.86
C SER A 69 -45.77 -6.11 -107.49
N GLN A 70 -46.51 -7.20 -107.23
CA GLN A 70 -46.39 -7.94 -105.97
C GLN A 70 -45.03 -8.62 -105.82
N GLN A 71 -44.40 -9.09 -106.90
CA GLN A 71 -43.04 -9.63 -106.87
C GLN A 71 -42.04 -8.54 -106.51
N LEU A 72 -42.10 -7.38 -107.17
CA LEU A 72 -41.23 -6.23 -106.87
C LEU A 72 -41.43 -5.68 -105.44
N GLU A 73 -42.67 -5.62 -104.94
CA GLU A 73 -42.97 -5.24 -103.55
C GLU A 73 -42.39 -6.25 -102.55
N ASN A 74 -42.50 -7.56 -102.82
CA ASN A 74 -41.90 -8.59 -101.99
C ASN A 74 -40.37 -8.56 -102.05
N GLU A 75 -39.76 -8.39 -103.23
CA GLU A 75 -38.31 -8.27 -103.41
C GLU A 75 -37.75 -7.05 -102.67
N ALA A 76 -38.44 -5.91 -102.73
CA ALA A 76 -38.10 -4.72 -101.94
C ALA A 76 -38.18 -5.00 -100.44
N TYR A 77 -39.24 -5.66 -99.96
CA TYR A 77 -39.41 -6.03 -98.54
C TYR A 77 -38.34 -7.03 -98.06
N TRP A 78 -38.01 -8.05 -98.85
CA TRP A 78 -36.93 -8.99 -98.54
C TRP A 78 -35.57 -8.30 -98.54
N THR A 79 -35.31 -7.38 -99.47
CA THR A 79 -34.06 -6.60 -99.51
C THR A 79 -33.94 -5.66 -98.31
N GLU A 80 -35.02 -4.98 -97.93
CA GLU A 80 -35.04 -4.11 -96.75
C GLU A 80 -34.79 -4.92 -95.45
N ASN A 81 -35.42 -6.08 -95.31
CA ASN A 81 -35.22 -6.97 -94.17
C ASN A 81 -33.82 -7.61 -94.15
N TRP A 82 -33.26 -7.95 -95.31
CA TRP A 82 -31.88 -8.43 -95.40
C TRP A 82 -30.89 -7.37 -94.92
N ASN A 83 -31.04 -6.13 -95.40
CA ASN A 83 -30.21 -4.99 -94.97
C ASN A 83 -30.39 -4.68 -93.46
N LYS A 84 -31.60 -4.84 -92.91
CA LYS A 84 -31.85 -4.75 -91.46
C LYS A 84 -31.12 -5.84 -90.68
N MET A 85 -31.16 -7.10 -91.13
CA MET A 85 -30.43 -8.20 -90.49
C MET A 85 -28.92 -7.99 -90.56
N GLU A 86 -28.37 -7.62 -91.72
CA GLU A 86 -26.92 -7.38 -91.87
C GLU A 86 -26.43 -6.24 -90.96
N ASN A 87 -27.23 -5.18 -90.76
CA ASN A 87 -26.91 -4.10 -89.84
C ASN A 87 -27.00 -4.53 -88.37
N LEU A 88 -28.01 -5.33 -88.00
CA LEU A 88 -28.14 -5.88 -86.65
C LEU A 88 -27.02 -6.90 -86.32
N GLU A 89 -26.57 -7.69 -87.30
CA GLU A 89 -25.41 -8.57 -87.14
C GLU A 89 -24.12 -7.77 -86.95
N LYS A 90 -23.90 -6.69 -87.73
CA LYS A 90 -22.77 -5.78 -87.54
C LYS A 90 -22.77 -5.20 -86.11
N GLU A 91 -23.87 -4.58 -85.70
CA GLU A 91 -24.01 -4.01 -84.35
C GLU A 91 -23.79 -5.07 -83.26
N LEU A 92 -24.36 -6.27 -83.40
CA LEU A 92 -24.17 -7.37 -82.46
C LEU A 92 -22.69 -7.81 -82.37
N THR A 93 -21.97 -7.89 -83.49
CA THR A 93 -20.53 -8.21 -83.45
C THR A 93 -19.69 -7.08 -82.85
N GLU A 94 -20.08 -5.81 -83.03
CA GLU A 94 -19.42 -4.66 -82.41
C GLU A 94 -19.65 -4.63 -80.90
N LYS A 95 -20.90 -4.78 -80.44
CA LYS A 95 -21.24 -4.90 -79.02
C LYS A 95 -20.59 -6.13 -78.37
N THR A 96 -20.44 -7.24 -79.10
CA THR A 96 -19.68 -8.42 -78.62
C THR A 96 -18.18 -8.13 -78.48
N LYS A 97 -17.58 -7.32 -79.37
CA LYS A 97 -16.17 -6.88 -79.24
C LYS A 97 -16.00 -5.90 -78.08
N GLU A 98 -16.89 -4.92 -77.93
CA GLU A 98 -16.93 -3.99 -76.80
C GLU A 98 -17.03 -4.75 -75.46
N ASN A 99 -17.97 -5.70 -75.35
CA ASN A 99 -18.16 -6.44 -74.10
C ASN A 99 -16.92 -7.25 -73.72
N ARG A 100 -16.25 -7.92 -74.68
CA ARG A 100 -14.97 -8.61 -74.43
C ARG A 100 -13.85 -7.67 -74.00
N GLN A 101 -13.82 -6.43 -74.50
CA GLN A 101 -12.85 -5.42 -74.03
C GLN A 101 -13.15 -4.95 -72.60
N LEU A 102 -14.42 -4.90 -72.19
CA LEU A 102 -14.84 -4.60 -70.82
C LEU A 102 -14.54 -5.79 -69.88
N GLU A 103 -14.84 -7.02 -70.29
CA GLU A 103 -14.50 -8.26 -69.56
C GLU A 103 -12.99 -8.33 -69.28
N ASN A 104 -12.14 -8.06 -70.28
CA ASN A 104 -10.69 -8.02 -70.10
C ASN A 104 -10.26 -6.93 -69.10
N LYS A 105 -10.79 -5.70 -69.22
CA LYS A 105 -10.49 -4.61 -68.27
C LYS A 105 -10.88 -4.96 -66.83
N VAL A 106 -12.03 -5.60 -66.63
CA VAL A 106 -12.47 -6.07 -65.30
C VAL A 106 -11.56 -7.16 -64.76
N GLN A 107 -11.10 -8.10 -65.60
CA GLN A 107 -10.12 -9.11 -65.18
C GLN A 107 -8.76 -8.49 -64.80
N ASP A 108 -8.28 -7.48 -65.53
CA ASP A 108 -7.02 -6.83 -65.22
C ASP A 108 -7.12 -5.97 -63.95
N GLN A 109 -8.23 -5.26 -63.74
CA GLN A 109 -8.52 -4.55 -62.49
C GLN A 109 -8.66 -5.51 -61.29
N GLN A 110 -9.20 -6.71 -61.48
CA GLN A 110 -9.25 -7.73 -60.42
C GLN A 110 -7.84 -8.19 -60.03
N LYS A 111 -6.95 -8.44 -60.99
CA LYS A 111 -5.54 -8.81 -60.72
C LYS A 111 -4.80 -7.70 -59.97
N GLU A 112 -5.02 -6.44 -60.35
CA GLU A 112 -4.46 -5.28 -59.66
C GLU A 112 -4.97 -5.19 -58.21
N LEU A 113 -6.26 -5.41 -57.98
CA LEU A 113 -6.85 -5.43 -56.64
C LEU A 113 -6.35 -6.61 -55.80
N ASP A 114 -6.19 -7.79 -56.40
CA ASP A 114 -5.65 -8.98 -55.72
C ASP A 114 -4.18 -8.78 -55.31
N GLN A 115 -3.37 -8.17 -56.18
CA GLN A 115 -1.98 -7.79 -55.87
C GLN A 115 -1.92 -6.75 -54.74
N LEU A 116 -2.69 -5.68 -54.82
CA LEU A 116 -2.76 -4.66 -53.76
C LEU A 116 -3.25 -5.26 -52.43
N GLN A 117 -4.12 -6.27 -52.46
CA GLN A 117 -4.55 -7.00 -51.26
C GLN A 117 -3.45 -7.94 -50.72
N GLN A 118 -2.53 -8.43 -51.55
CA GLN A 118 -1.34 -9.14 -51.08
C GLN A 118 -0.33 -8.19 -50.46
N ASP A 119 0.04 -7.11 -51.17
CA ASP A 119 0.98 -6.08 -50.69
C ASP A 119 0.52 -5.52 -49.33
N TRP A 120 -0.79 -5.30 -49.16
CA TRP A 120 -1.36 -4.83 -47.89
C TRP A 120 -1.23 -5.86 -46.75
N LYS A 121 -1.40 -7.17 -47.01
CA LYS A 121 -1.19 -8.23 -46.02
C LYS A 121 0.27 -8.34 -45.61
N GLU A 122 1.19 -8.19 -46.56
CA GLU A 122 2.63 -8.20 -46.30
C GLU A 122 3.03 -6.99 -45.43
N LYS A 123 2.46 -5.80 -45.70
CA LYS A 123 2.67 -4.59 -44.87
C LYS A 123 2.01 -4.66 -43.49
N ASP A 124 0.83 -5.26 -43.36
CA ASP A 124 0.22 -5.55 -42.05
C ASP A 124 1.07 -6.55 -41.25
N GLN A 125 1.66 -7.56 -41.90
CA GLN A 125 2.59 -8.48 -41.24
C GLN A 125 3.90 -7.81 -40.80
N GLU A 126 4.52 -6.98 -41.65
CA GLU A 126 5.68 -6.14 -41.26
C GLU A 126 5.35 -5.25 -40.06
N ASN A 127 4.22 -4.55 -40.10
CA ASN A 127 3.81 -3.65 -39.04
C ASN A 127 3.58 -4.38 -37.70
N ARG A 128 3.01 -5.58 -37.72
CA ARG A 128 2.87 -6.43 -36.52
C ARG A 128 4.22 -6.87 -35.94
N GLN A 129 5.21 -7.16 -36.79
CA GLN A 129 6.57 -7.48 -36.34
C GLN A 129 7.27 -6.25 -35.73
N LEU A 130 7.07 -5.07 -36.31
CA LEU A 130 7.53 -3.80 -35.75
C LEU A 130 6.87 -3.49 -34.40
N GLU A 131 5.55 -3.67 -34.27
CA GLU A 131 4.84 -3.53 -32.98
C GLU A 131 5.39 -4.48 -31.90
N GLN A 132 5.63 -5.75 -32.23
CA GLN A 132 6.23 -6.71 -31.29
C GLN A 132 7.64 -6.28 -30.87
N THR A 133 8.43 -5.79 -31.82
CA THR A 133 9.79 -5.27 -31.56
C THR A 133 9.76 -4.04 -30.65
N VAL A 134 8.86 -3.09 -30.91
CA VAL A 134 8.67 -1.88 -30.08
C VAL A 134 8.22 -2.25 -28.66
N ARG A 135 7.28 -3.20 -28.50
CA ARG A 135 6.86 -3.68 -27.18
C ARG A 135 8.02 -4.30 -26.41
N SER A 136 8.82 -5.17 -27.04
CA SER A 136 9.99 -5.80 -26.40
C SER A 136 11.06 -4.78 -26.02
N LEU A 137 11.35 -3.79 -26.87
CA LEU A 137 12.27 -2.69 -26.54
C LEU A 137 11.73 -1.83 -25.38
N MET A 138 10.42 -1.59 -25.31
CA MET A 138 9.80 -0.85 -24.21
C MET A 138 9.86 -1.63 -22.88
N GLU A 139 9.69 -2.95 -22.91
CA GLU A 139 9.93 -3.83 -21.75
C GLU A 139 11.39 -3.78 -21.28
N GLN A 140 12.37 -3.83 -22.20
CA GLN A 140 13.79 -3.70 -21.87
C GLN A 140 14.11 -2.33 -21.25
N VAL A 141 13.55 -1.23 -21.78
CA VAL A 141 13.71 0.12 -21.22
C VAL A 141 13.06 0.22 -19.82
N ASN A 142 11.92 -0.43 -19.59
CA ASN A 142 11.27 -0.48 -18.28
C ASN A 142 12.10 -1.31 -17.27
N GLN A 143 12.68 -2.43 -17.67
CA GLN A 143 13.59 -3.21 -16.83
C GLN A 143 14.87 -2.43 -16.49
N LEU A 144 15.50 -1.79 -17.48
CA LEU A 144 16.71 -0.98 -17.27
C LEU A 144 16.46 0.27 -16.41
N SER A 145 15.30 0.92 -16.57
CA SER A 145 14.93 2.06 -15.70
C SER A 145 14.62 1.62 -14.28
N SER A 146 13.91 0.49 -14.09
CA SER A 146 13.70 -0.11 -12.77
C SER A 146 15.02 -0.47 -12.08
N TRP A 147 15.94 -1.14 -12.78
CA TRP A 147 17.26 -1.49 -12.24
C TRP A 147 18.10 -0.25 -11.90
N LYS A 148 18.05 0.79 -12.74
CA LYS A 148 18.72 2.08 -12.50
C LYS A 148 18.13 2.84 -11.30
N VAL A 149 16.82 2.73 -11.04
CA VAL A 149 16.20 3.26 -9.83
C VAL A 149 16.66 2.45 -8.61
N GLN A 150 16.53 1.13 -8.66
CA GLN A 150 16.91 0.24 -7.55
C GLN A 150 18.37 0.41 -7.13
N SER A 151 19.31 0.36 -8.09
CA SER A 151 20.74 0.56 -7.82
C SER A 151 21.04 1.95 -7.25
N ARG A 152 20.26 2.97 -7.63
CA ARG A 152 20.39 4.33 -7.07
C ARG A 152 19.85 4.43 -5.63
N THR A 153 18.77 3.72 -5.30
CA THR A 153 18.31 3.60 -3.90
C THR A 153 19.32 2.84 -3.05
N GLU A 154 19.78 1.66 -3.49
CA GLU A 154 20.79 0.87 -2.77
C GLU A 154 22.09 1.66 -2.52
N PHE A 155 22.53 2.46 -3.50
CA PHE A 155 23.66 3.37 -3.35
C PHE A 155 23.39 4.51 -2.35
N HIS A 156 22.21 5.13 -2.38
CA HIS A 156 21.84 6.17 -1.41
C HIS A 156 21.68 5.62 0.01
N ASP A 157 21.10 4.44 0.18
CA ASP A 157 20.98 3.76 1.47
C ASP A 157 22.35 3.38 2.02
N THR A 158 23.27 2.93 1.16
CA THR A 158 24.67 2.70 1.51
C THR A 158 25.38 4.00 1.93
N LEU A 159 25.13 5.12 1.25
CA LEU A 159 25.67 6.43 1.63
C LEU A 159 25.09 6.92 2.97
N TRP A 160 23.79 6.74 3.22
CA TRP A 160 23.17 7.08 4.50
C TRP A 160 23.67 6.20 5.65
N GLY A 161 23.86 4.89 5.41
CA GLY A 161 24.48 3.97 6.35
C GLY A 161 25.92 4.38 6.69
N ASN A 162 26.75 4.65 5.68
CA ASN A 162 28.12 5.13 5.86
C ASN A 162 28.18 6.49 6.58
N ARG A 163 27.25 7.41 6.27
CA ARG A 163 27.13 8.68 6.97
C ARG A 163 26.79 8.47 8.45
N ARG A 164 25.81 7.62 8.74
CA ARG A 164 25.41 7.26 10.11
C ARG A 164 26.58 6.65 10.88
N LEU A 165 27.29 5.68 10.31
CA LEU A 165 28.49 5.09 10.90
C LEU A 165 29.59 6.15 11.14
N THR A 166 29.72 7.14 10.26
CA THR A 166 30.66 8.28 10.44
C THR A 166 30.23 9.20 11.58
N GLU A 167 28.92 9.39 11.81
CA GLU A 167 28.38 10.18 12.92
C GLU A 167 28.47 9.41 14.25
N GLU A 168 28.24 8.09 14.25
CA GLU A 168 28.46 7.19 15.40
C GLU A 168 29.96 7.11 15.78
N LEU A 169 30.88 6.99 14.81
CA LEU A 169 32.34 7.07 15.04
C LEU A 169 32.77 8.42 15.63
N LYS A 170 32.16 9.53 15.20
CA LYS A 170 32.44 10.86 15.77
C LYS A 170 32.02 10.95 17.23
N GLU A 171 30.88 10.37 17.62
CA GLU A 171 30.48 10.36 19.03
C GLU A 171 31.35 9.42 19.86
N ALA A 172 31.72 8.25 19.32
CA ALA A 172 32.69 7.35 19.96
C ALA A 172 34.03 8.05 20.23
N ASN A 173 34.57 8.81 19.25
CA ASN A 173 35.78 9.61 19.46
C ASN A 173 35.60 10.66 20.57
N LYS A 174 34.46 11.38 20.63
CA LYS A 174 34.21 12.33 21.74
C LYS A 174 34.13 11.65 23.11
N VAL A 175 33.74 10.37 23.18
CA VAL A 175 33.75 9.58 24.43
C VAL A 175 35.18 9.18 24.79
N ILE A 176 36.00 8.75 23.81
CA ILE A 176 37.42 8.46 24.01
C ILE A 176 38.15 9.71 24.52
N GLU A 177 37.98 10.87 23.87
CA GLU A 177 38.60 12.13 24.34
C GLU A 177 38.13 12.54 25.75
N ARG A 178 36.92 12.16 26.18
CA ARG A 178 36.45 12.39 27.56
C ARG A 178 37.20 11.50 28.54
N GLN A 179 37.28 10.20 28.25
CA GLN A 179 38.01 9.23 29.06
C GLN A 179 39.52 9.53 29.12
N GLU A 180 40.11 10.09 28.06
CA GLU A 180 41.51 10.53 28.06
C GLU A 180 41.73 11.73 28.99
N ARG A 181 40.86 12.75 28.96
CA ARG A 181 40.91 13.89 29.91
C ARG A 181 40.68 13.46 31.35
N GLU A 182 39.72 12.56 31.60
CA GLU A 182 39.46 11.98 32.93
C GLU A 182 40.68 11.19 33.43
N LYS A 183 41.34 10.42 32.56
CA LYS A 183 42.58 9.70 32.86
C LYS A 183 43.75 10.65 33.15
N GLU A 184 43.89 11.75 32.42
CA GLU A 184 44.89 12.78 32.68
C GLU A 184 44.66 13.45 34.04
N GLN A 185 43.41 13.79 34.38
CA GLN A 185 43.04 14.31 35.70
C GLN A 185 43.40 13.32 36.81
N LEU A 186 43.01 12.04 36.68
CA LEU A 186 43.35 11.00 37.66
C LEU A 186 44.87 10.78 37.81
N VAL A 187 45.67 11.01 36.76
CA VAL A 187 47.14 10.99 36.85
C VAL A 187 47.67 12.20 37.62
N GLN A 188 47.11 13.40 37.40
CA GLN A 188 47.48 14.61 38.15
C GLN A 188 47.07 14.53 39.62
N GLU A 189 45.86 14.06 39.92
CA GLU A 189 45.38 13.81 41.28
C GLU A 189 46.25 12.78 42.00
N LYS A 190 46.57 11.66 41.34
CA LYS A 190 47.48 10.64 41.89
C LYS A 190 48.87 11.21 42.18
N ALA A 191 49.40 12.12 41.36
CA ALA A 191 50.67 12.78 41.62
C ALA A 191 50.59 13.70 42.85
N SER A 192 49.54 14.54 42.96
CA SER A 192 49.34 15.40 44.15
C SER A 192 49.10 14.61 45.44
N LEU A 193 48.43 13.46 45.36
CA LEU A 193 48.28 12.54 46.49
C LEU A 193 49.61 11.89 46.88
N TRP A 194 50.48 11.54 45.91
CA TRP A 194 51.83 11.05 46.19
C TRP A 194 52.71 12.10 46.88
N GLU A 195 52.65 13.34 46.42
CA GLU A 195 53.35 14.48 47.03
C GLU A 195 52.89 14.70 48.48
N LYS A 196 51.57 14.73 48.71
CA LYS A 196 50.98 14.82 50.07
C LYS A 196 51.34 13.64 50.97
N MET A 197 51.43 12.43 50.43
CA MET A 197 51.89 11.25 51.18
C MET A 197 53.37 11.39 51.56
N SER A 198 54.22 11.85 50.65
CA SER A 198 55.64 12.14 50.93
C SER A 198 55.82 13.26 51.96
N GLU A 199 54.99 14.30 51.92
CA GLU A 199 54.94 15.33 52.96
C GLU A 199 54.53 14.75 54.33
N LEU A 200 53.53 13.88 54.38
CA LEU A 200 53.07 13.27 55.63
C LEU A 200 54.10 12.28 56.19
N GLU A 201 54.76 11.51 55.33
CA GLU A 201 55.83 10.59 55.73
C GLU A 201 57.04 11.35 56.27
N THR A 202 57.49 12.43 55.60
CA THR A 202 58.60 13.27 56.10
C THR A 202 58.23 14.00 57.40
N LYS A 203 56.99 14.49 57.55
CA LYS A 203 56.51 15.06 58.83
C LYS A 203 56.47 14.01 59.94
N TRP A 204 56.05 12.77 59.64
CA TRP A 204 56.05 11.66 60.60
C TRP A 204 57.47 11.24 61.00
N GLN A 205 58.40 11.16 60.05
CA GLN A 205 59.82 10.88 60.35
C GLN A 205 60.45 12.00 61.20
N LEU A 206 60.11 13.26 60.97
CA LEU A 206 60.55 14.39 61.80
C LEU A 206 59.97 14.33 63.22
N GLN A 207 58.66 14.10 63.36
CA GLN A 207 58.04 13.92 64.67
C GLN A 207 58.63 12.72 65.42
N THR A 208 58.91 11.60 64.74
CA THR A 208 59.53 10.42 65.35
C THR A 208 60.91 10.78 65.94
N LYS A 209 61.75 11.51 65.19
CA LYS A 209 63.04 12.01 65.67
C LYS A 209 62.92 13.03 66.82
N GLU A 210 61.89 13.88 66.81
CA GLU A 210 61.59 14.76 67.95
C GLU A 210 61.21 13.96 69.20
N TRP A 211 60.39 12.92 69.06
CA TRP A 211 59.99 12.06 70.17
C TRP A 211 61.17 11.23 70.71
N GLU A 212 62.00 10.64 69.84
CA GLU A 212 63.25 9.97 70.23
C GLU A 212 64.20 10.94 70.97
N GLY A 213 64.31 12.18 70.48
CA GLY A 213 65.11 13.24 71.11
C GLY A 213 64.59 13.63 72.50
N ARG A 214 63.28 13.84 72.64
CA ARG A 214 62.62 14.12 73.94
C ARG A 214 62.71 12.94 74.89
N GLU A 215 62.53 11.71 74.41
CA GLU A 215 62.67 10.51 75.25
C GLU A 215 64.10 10.36 75.76
N LYS A 216 65.11 10.60 74.90
CA LYS A 216 66.52 10.63 75.31
C LYS A 216 66.80 11.72 76.35
N GLN A 217 66.25 12.93 76.18
CA GLN A 217 66.35 13.99 77.18
C GLN A 217 65.71 13.58 78.52
N LEU A 218 64.50 13.03 78.51
CA LEU A 218 63.82 12.57 79.72
C LEU A 218 64.55 11.40 80.40
N ARG A 219 65.16 10.48 79.63
CA ARG A 219 66.04 9.43 80.17
C ARG A 219 67.30 10.03 80.82
N GLU A 220 67.96 11.01 80.18
CA GLU A 220 69.11 11.70 80.76
C GLU A 220 68.75 12.50 82.03
N GLU A 221 67.60 13.16 82.05
CA GLU A 221 67.09 13.87 83.24
C GLU A 221 66.68 12.91 84.36
N LEU A 222 66.11 11.75 84.04
CA LEU A 222 65.80 10.70 84.99
C LEU A 222 67.07 10.11 85.63
N GLU A 223 68.13 9.86 84.87
CA GLU A 223 69.42 9.42 85.44
C GLU A 223 70.08 10.52 86.29
N ARG A 224 70.03 11.80 85.87
CA ARG A 224 70.46 12.93 86.72
C ARG A 224 69.66 12.98 88.02
N SER A 225 68.34 12.83 87.94
CA SER A 225 67.45 12.76 89.11
C SER A 225 67.84 11.61 90.03
N LYS A 226 68.05 10.39 89.52
CA LYS A 226 68.54 9.24 90.31
C LYS A 226 69.88 9.51 90.98
N THR A 227 70.85 10.12 90.28
CA THR A 227 72.15 10.44 90.91
C THR A 227 72.01 11.48 92.04
N THR A 228 71.18 12.51 91.86
CA THR A 228 70.91 13.48 92.94
C THR A 228 70.08 12.91 94.08
N GLU A 229 69.16 11.98 93.81
CA GLU A 229 68.42 11.20 94.83
C GLU A 229 69.37 10.28 95.62
N GLN A 230 70.33 9.64 94.96
CA GLN A 230 71.39 8.85 95.60
C GLN A 230 72.32 9.72 96.45
N GLU A 231 72.77 10.88 95.95
CA GLU A 231 73.53 11.86 96.75
C GLU A 231 72.75 12.34 97.98
N MET A 232 71.47 12.68 97.81
CA MET A 232 70.62 13.13 98.90
C MET A 232 70.33 12.01 99.90
N SER A 233 70.20 10.76 99.44
CA SER A 233 70.08 9.57 100.30
C SER A 233 71.36 9.32 101.08
N HIS A 234 72.53 9.46 100.46
CA HIS A 234 73.84 9.35 101.13
C HIS A 234 73.99 10.45 102.19
N ARG A 235 73.68 11.71 101.85
CA ARG A 235 73.67 12.83 102.82
C ARG A 235 72.67 12.61 103.95
N LEU A 236 71.49 12.05 103.66
CA LEU A 236 70.51 11.69 104.70
C LEU A 236 71.08 10.62 105.64
N GLN A 237 71.76 9.60 105.09
CA GLN A 237 72.41 8.54 105.85
C GLN A 237 73.56 9.07 106.72
N GLU A 238 74.41 9.96 106.19
CA GLU A 238 75.44 10.69 106.96
C GLU A 238 74.81 11.50 108.12
N LYS A 239 73.71 12.22 107.85
CA LYS A 239 73.00 12.97 108.90
C LYS A 239 72.38 12.04 109.93
N GLN A 240 71.83 10.89 109.54
CA GLN A 240 71.28 9.90 110.46
C GLN A 240 72.37 9.27 111.35
N GLN A 241 73.54 8.98 110.79
CA GLN A 241 74.72 8.54 111.55
C GLN A 241 75.19 9.63 112.54
N HIS A 242 75.21 10.89 112.11
CA HIS A 242 75.56 12.02 112.98
C HIS A 242 74.52 12.26 114.09
N ILE A 243 73.23 12.08 113.82
CA ILE A 243 72.17 12.11 114.84
C ILE A 243 72.39 10.98 115.85
N SER A 244 72.60 9.74 115.39
CA SER A 244 72.87 8.58 116.26
C SER A 244 74.14 8.75 117.11
N HIS A 245 75.14 9.50 116.61
CA HIS A 245 76.33 9.86 117.37
C HIS A 245 76.06 10.93 118.44
N LEU A 246 75.22 11.93 118.14
CA LEU A 246 74.77 12.93 119.11
C LEU A 246 73.87 12.30 120.19
N GLU A 247 72.94 11.42 119.81
CA GLU A 247 72.09 10.67 120.74
C GLU A 247 72.92 9.85 121.72
N ARG A 248 73.97 9.16 121.24
CA ARG A 248 74.91 8.43 122.10
C ARG A 248 75.65 9.37 123.06
N LYS A 249 76.13 10.52 122.58
CA LYS A 249 76.75 11.55 123.45
C LYS A 249 75.79 12.14 124.47
N VAL A 250 74.50 12.27 124.15
CA VAL A 250 73.46 12.68 125.10
C VAL A 250 73.19 11.57 126.13
N GLN A 251 73.21 10.30 125.74
CA GLN A 251 73.15 9.17 126.69
C GLN A 251 74.38 9.14 127.61
N GLU A 252 75.59 9.29 127.08
CA GLU A 252 76.84 9.41 127.86
C GLU A 252 76.80 10.61 128.82
N ALA A 253 76.29 11.76 128.38
CA ALA A 253 76.10 12.93 129.23
C ALA A 253 75.06 12.70 130.33
N ASN A 254 73.93 12.05 130.01
CA ASN A 254 72.88 11.71 130.98
C ASN A 254 73.38 10.71 132.03
N GLN A 255 74.13 9.68 131.63
CA GLN A 255 74.78 8.73 132.56
C GLN A 255 75.79 9.44 133.47
N ASN A 256 76.57 10.39 132.94
CA ASN A 256 77.44 11.23 133.76
C ASN A 256 76.63 12.09 134.75
N ILE A 257 75.53 12.71 134.31
CA ILE A 257 74.62 13.48 135.17
C ILE A 257 73.99 12.60 136.26
N GLU A 258 73.61 11.36 135.97
CA GLU A 258 73.13 10.41 136.98
C GLU A 258 74.24 10.00 137.96
N SER A 259 75.46 9.77 137.49
CA SER A 259 76.61 9.50 138.37
C SER A 259 76.94 10.68 139.29
N LEU A 260 76.75 11.92 138.81
CA LEU A 260 76.91 13.15 139.59
C LEU A 260 75.75 13.38 140.56
N LYS A 261 74.51 13.04 140.16
CA LYS A 261 73.35 13.01 141.08
C LYS A 261 73.54 11.97 142.17
N GLU A 262 74.08 10.79 141.87
CA GLU A 262 74.42 9.79 142.89
C GLU A 262 75.54 10.26 143.80
N LYS A 263 76.63 10.84 143.28
CA LYS A 263 77.69 11.44 144.12
C LYS A 263 77.11 12.50 145.05
N SER A 264 76.36 13.46 144.51
CA SER A 264 75.69 14.49 145.30
C SER A 264 74.66 13.94 146.29
N LYS A 265 74.02 12.80 145.99
CA LYS A 265 73.13 12.09 146.93
C LYS A 265 73.92 11.44 148.07
N ARG A 266 75.05 10.79 147.77
CA ARG A 266 75.95 10.21 148.79
C ARG A 266 76.57 11.31 149.67
N GLU A 267 77.05 12.40 149.07
CA GLU A 267 77.55 13.59 149.76
C GLU A 267 76.47 14.24 150.63
N LYS A 268 75.22 14.31 150.16
CA LYS A 268 74.07 14.76 150.97
C LYS A 268 73.73 13.79 152.10
N GLU A 269 73.86 12.48 151.90
CA GLU A 269 73.65 11.48 152.96
C GLU A 269 74.78 11.51 154.00
N GLU A 270 76.02 11.78 153.61
CA GLU A 270 77.13 12.04 154.56
C GLU A 270 76.95 13.36 155.30
N LEU A 271 76.59 14.45 154.61
CA LEU A 271 76.22 15.72 155.24
C LEU A 271 75.02 15.56 156.18
N GLN A 272 74.02 14.74 155.84
CA GLN A 272 72.85 14.49 156.68
C GLN A 272 73.21 13.65 157.91
N ARG A 273 74.14 12.69 157.81
CA ARG A 273 74.71 11.98 158.98
C ARG A 273 75.51 12.92 159.89
N LEU A 274 76.34 13.80 159.33
CA LEU A 274 77.09 14.81 160.07
C LEU A 274 76.14 15.83 160.74
N TYR A 275 75.07 16.23 160.06
CA TYR A 275 74.05 17.12 160.60
C TYR A 275 73.26 16.45 161.73
N GLN A 276 72.96 15.16 161.61
CA GLN A 276 72.31 14.37 162.66
C GLN A 276 73.21 14.19 163.89
N SER A 277 74.52 13.94 163.73
CA SER A 277 75.44 13.88 164.87
C SER A 277 75.63 15.24 165.55
N PHE A 278 75.51 16.35 164.82
CA PHE A 278 75.53 17.70 165.39
C PHE A 278 74.24 18.05 166.16
N PHE A 279 73.08 17.55 165.71
CA PHE A 279 71.77 17.86 166.33
C PHE A 279 71.46 17.08 167.61
N GLU A 280 72.09 15.92 167.86
CA GLU A 280 72.01 15.30 169.19
C GLU A 280 72.73 16.10 170.28
N GLN A 281 73.68 16.97 169.91
CA GLN A 281 74.43 17.82 170.84
C GLN A 281 73.85 19.25 171.00
N SER A 282 72.78 19.59 170.27
CA SER A 282 72.23 20.97 170.20
C SER A 282 70.70 21.04 170.31
N LYS A 283 70.14 20.41 171.35
CA LYS A 283 68.76 20.70 171.80
C LYS A 283 68.66 22.05 172.53
N GLU A 284 68.82 23.15 171.80
CA GLU A 284 68.46 24.48 172.29
C GLU A 284 67.74 25.33 171.22
N THR A 285 66.52 25.75 171.55
CA THR A 285 65.69 26.79 170.90
C THR A 285 65.34 26.67 169.40
N TYR A 286 64.07 26.30 169.17
CA TYR A 286 63.06 26.91 168.27
C TYR A 286 63.57 27.79 167.09
N SER A 287 63.35 27.39 165.82
CA SER A 287 62.06 27.30 165.08
C SER A 287 61.61 28.62 164.43
N TYR A 288 61.64 28.64 163.09
CA TYR A 288 60.99 29.63 162.22
C TYR A 288 59.81 29.00 161.45
N HIS A 289 58.96 29.83 160.85
CA HIS A 289 57.93 29.43 159.89
C HIS A 289 58.26 29.89 158.45
N THR A 290 57.46 29.45 157.49
CA THR A 290 57.79 29.22 156.07
C THR A 290 57.00 30.13 155.09
N ILE A 291 56.99 29.76 153.78
CA ILE A 291 56.19 30.25 152.63
C ILE A 291 56.97 31.28 151.77
N SER A 292 57.31 31.08 150.48
CA SER A 292 56.56 30.64 149.25
C SER A 292 55.79 31.80 148.58
N GLU A 293 55.61 31.91 147.25
CA GLU A 293 56.19 31.28 146.04
C GLU A 293 55.81 32.14 144.79
N GLU A 294 56.13 31.68 143.56
CA GLU A 294 55.34 31.93 142.31
C GLU A 294 55.28 33.38 141.68
N ASP A 295 55.11 33.60 140.35
CA ASP A 295 55.32 32.74 139.16
C ASP A 295 55.39 33.50 137.79
N GLU A 296 55.73 32.76 136.71
CA GLU A 296 55.19 32.76 135.30
C GLU A 296 54.65 34.04 134.54
N ARG A 297 54.62 34.21 133.19
CA ARG A 297 55.18 33.51 131.98
C ARG A 297 54.95 34.31 130.64
N ARG A 298 55.59 33.82 129.55
CA ARG A 298 55.17 33.80 128.10
C ARG A 298 55.23 35.07 127.21
N SER A 299 55.28 34.80 125.89
CA SER A 299 55.29 35.73 124.75
C SER A 299 54.75 35.05 123.46
N GLN A 300 54.36 35.84 122.44
CA GLN A 300 53.77 35.49 121.14
C GLN A 300 54.07 36.65 120.14
N VAL A 301 53.98 36.63 118.80
CA VAL A 301 54.02 35.67 117.66
C VAL A 301 53.62 36.50 116.40
N LYS A 302 54.38 36.39 115.28
CA LYS A 302 54.01 36.62 113.84
C LYS A 302 54.00 38.00 113.07
N ASP A 303 54.55 37.88 111.83
CA ASP A 303 54.14 38.33 110.46
C ASP A 303 54.37 39.76 109.82
N SER A 304 55.08 39.71 108.66
CA SER A 304 54.94 40.47 107.36
C SER A 304 55.16 42.01 107.19
N PRO A 305 55.77 42.44 106.03
CA PRO A 305 55.16 43.52 105.20
C PRO A 305 55.47 43.60 103.65
N ASN A 306 54.42 43.92 102.85
CA ASN A 306 54.28 44.94 101.74
C ASN A 306 55.04 45.01 100.36
N ARG A 307 54.21 45.12 99.28
CA ARG A 307 54.13 46.15 98.16
C ARG A 307 55.13 46.28 96.98
N ARG A 308 54.60 46.21 95.72
CA ARG A 308 54.51 47.24 94.61
C ARG A 308 53.95 46.54 93.31
N ALA A 309 53.12 47.09 92.40
CA ALA A 309 53.05 48.35 91.61
C ALA A 309 54.00 48.38 90.37
N SER A 310 53.67 48.82 89.13
CA SER A 310 52.43 49.42 88.51
C SER A 310 52.59 49.79 86.99
N LEU A 311 51.50 50.18 86.28
CA LEU A 311 51.41 50.95 84.98
C LEU A 311 51.63 50.16 83.63
N LYS A 312 51.12 50.53 82.42
CA LYS A 312 50.34 51.71 81.90
C LYS A 312 49.51 51.44 80.59
N ARG A 313 48.62 52.37 80.18
CA ARG A 313 47.80 52.51 78.92
C ARG A 313 47.94 53.94 78.29
N PRO A 314 47.44 54.22 77.05
CA PRO A 314 46.25 55.11 76.76
C PRO A 314 45.30 54.49 75.66
N ARG A 315 44.34 55.06 74.87
CA ARG A 315 43.64 56.35 74.50
C ARG A 315 44.36 57.43 73.64
N TYR A 316 43.75 58.34 72.84
CA TYR A 316 42.35 58.77 72.46
C TYR A 316 42.06 58.49 70.94
N ALA A 317 41.18 59.09 70.09
CA ALA A 317 40.18 60.21 70.08
C ALA A 317 39.11 59.94 68.93
N GLU A 318 37.92 60.55 68.68
CA GLU A 318 37.19 61.81 69.10
C GLU A 318 37.55 63.08 68.24
N ASP A 319 36.68 63.93 67.59
CA ASP A 319 35.19 64.12 67.43
C ASP A 319 34.75 65.20 66.32
N GLN A 320 33.42 65.44 66.02
CA GLN A 320 32.69 66.58 65.28
C GLN A 320 32.66 66.73 63.71
N GLY A 321 31.79 67.52 62.99
CA GLY A 321 30.69 68.52 63.25
C GLY A 321 29.90 69.04 61.96
N GLU A 322 28.98 70.04 62.04
CA GLU A 322 27.89 70.41 61.04
C GLU A 322 27.98 71.81 60.31
N HIS A 323 27.19 72.08 59.21
CA HIS A 323 26.38 73.31 58.87
C HIS A 323 25.88 73.48 57.38
N GLU A 324 24.97 74.44 57.10
CA GLU A 324 24.25 74.74 55.81
C GLU A 324 24.26 76.27 55.39
N GLU A 325 23.35 76.73 54.49
CA GLU A 325 23.09 78.09 53.92
C GLU A 325 23.95 78.57 52.70
N ASP A 326 23.51 79.39 51.72
CA ASP A 326 22.19 79.64 51.04
C ASP A 326 22.40 80.51 49.74
N THR A 327 21.46 80.65 48.78
CA THR A 327 21.62 81.59 47.61
C THR A 327 20.31 82.03 46.87
N ASP A 328 20.25 83.28 46.36
CA ASP A 328 19.06 83.96 45.77
C ASP A 328 18.79 83.72 44.26
N PRO A 329 17.55 83.91 43.71
CA PRO A 329 17.07 83.11 42.57
C PRO A 329 16.60 83.82 41.26
N VAL A 330 16.78 85.14 41.06
CA VAL A 330 15.95 85.87 40.06
C VAL A 330 16.37 85.73 38.59
N ASP A 331 17.67 85.63 38.27
CA ASP A 331 18.15 85.53 36.86
C ASP A 331 17.93 84.11 36.28
N LEU A 332 17.46 83.17 37.11
CA LEU A 332 17.14 81.81 36.67
C LEU A 332 15.89 81.75 35.79
N HIS A 333 14.83 82.51 36.04
CA HIS A 333 13.47 82.12 35.59
C HIS A 333 13.27 81.94 34.06
N THR A 334 14.01 82.64 33.21
CA THR A 334 13.98 82.41 31.74
C THR A 334 14.92 81.31 31.28
N GLN A 335 16.03 81.09 32.00
CA GLN A 335 16.90 79.93 31.84
C GLN A 335 16.20 78.65 32.32
N ASP A 336 15.47 78.71 33.44
CA ASP A 336 14.59 77.66 33.99
C ASP A 336 13.52 77.25 32.99
N LEU A 337 12.91 78.20 32.26
CA LEU A 337 11.86 77.88 31.29
C LEU A 337 12.40 77.12 30.07
N LEU A 338 13.60 77.48 29.61
CA LEU A 338 14.30 76.73 28.56
C LEU A 338 14.90 75.42 29.08
N GLN A 339 15.40 75.39 30.32
CA GLN A 339 15.86 74.19 30.99
C GLN A 339 14.71 73.23 31.31
N SER A 340 13.51 73.69 31.64
CA SER A 340 12.32 72.84 31.86
C SER A 340 11.94 72.16 30.55
N VAL A 341 11.79 72.91 29.46
CA VAL A 341 11.47 72.32 28.15
C VAL A 341 12.59 71.38 27.65
N LEU A 342 13.86 71.70 27.89
CA LEU A 342 14.97 70.79 27.57
C LEU A 342 14.98 69.56 28.49
N HIS A 343 14.71 69.71 29.78
CA HIS A 343 14.70 68.63 30.77
C HIS A 343 13.51 67.68 30.57
N GLU A 344 12.31 68.20 30.27
CA GLU A 344 11.14 67.44 29.84
C GLU A 344 11.44 66.62 28.57
N LEU A 345 12.16 67.21 27.60
CA LEU A 345 12.59 66.50 26.39
C LEU A 345 13.70 65.46 26.68
N GLU A 346 14.65 65.76 27.57
CA GLU A 346 15.69 64.82 28.02
C GLU A 346 15.16 63.71 28.93
N GLU A 347 14.05 63.92 29.64
CA GLU A 347 13.36 62.93 30.47
C GLU A 347 12.44 62.03 29.63
N HIS A 348 11.74 62.58 28.63
CA HIS A 348 10.86 61.79 27.74
C HIS A 348 11.62 61.07 26.62
N ALA A 349 12.76 61.58 26.13
CA ALA A 349 13.58 60.90 25.13
C ALA A 349 13.99 59.45 25.50
N PRO A 350 14.52 59.14 26.71
CA PRO A 350 14.83 57.78 27.11
C PRO A 350 13.57 56.92 27.29
N GLN A 351 12.44 57.49 27.71
CA GLN A 351 11.16 56.76 27.81
C GLN A 351 10.68 56.29 26.42
N LEU A 352 10.75 57.16 25.41
CA LEU A 352 10.40 56.83 24.02
C LEU A 352 11.36 55.80 23.41
N GLU A 353 12.66 55.88 23.69
CA GLU A 353 13.65 54.90 23.22
C GLU A 353 13.51 53.54 23.93
N ILE A 354 13.00 53.48 25.17
CA ILE A 354 12.58 52.23 25.84
C ILE A 354 11.37 51.64 25.12
N GLN A 355 10.29 52.40 24.92
CA GLN A 355 9.08 51.94 24.23
C GLN A 355 9.39 51.44 22.80
N ARG A 356 10.27 52.15 22.08
CA ARG A 356 10.76 51.71 20.77
C ARG A 356 11.49 50.36 20.84
N LYS A 357 12.38 50.17 21.82
CA LYS A 357 13.09 48.88 22.02
C LYS A 357 12.14 47.75 22.41
N GLU A 358 11.05 48.03 23.10
CA GLU A 358 10.00 47.04 23.41
C GLU A 358 9.18 46.66 22.17
N LEU A 359 8.81 47.63 21.33
CA LEU A 359 8.20 47.39 20.02
C LEU A 359 9.13 46.61 19.08
N GLU A 360 10.43 46.93 19.03
CA GLU A 360 11.41 46.18 18.23
C GLU A 360 11.55 44.72 18.71
N ARG A 361 11.48 44.46 20.02
CA ARG A 361 11.43 43.09 20.58
C ARG A 361 10.14 42.36 20.21
N ALA A 362 8.99 43.03 20.29
CA ALA A 362 7.69 42.46 19.93
C ALA A 362 7.64 42.06 18.44
N VAL A 363 8.07 42.95 17.54
CA VAL A 363 8.16 42.67 16.10
C VAL A 363 9.15 41.53 15.81
N GLN A 364 10.21 41.37 16.59
CA GLN A 364 11.12 40.23 16.48
C GLN A 364 10.47 38.90 16.92
N SER A 365 9.69 38.88 18.01
CA SER A 365 8.99 37.67 18.45
C SER A 365 7.84 37.28 17.51
N GLU A 366 7.08 38.25 16.97
CA GLU A 366 6.09 38.01 15.92
C GLU A 366 6.70 37.39 14.66
N ARG A 367 7.85 37.90 14.19
CA ARG A 367 8.58 37.30 13.05
C ARG A 367 9.00 35.86 13.32
N GLN A 368 9.40 35.52 14.56
CA GLN A 368 9.70 34.14 14.94
C GLN A 368 8.46 33.25 14.94
N LEU A 369 7.32 33.75 15.44
CA LEU A 369 6.03 33.04 15.41
C LEU A 369 5.55 32.81 13.96
N ILE A 370 5.63 33.80 13.09
CA ILE A 370 5.33 33.67 11.66
C ILE A 370 6.21 32.60 11.00
N MET A 371 7.52 32.59 11.29
CA MET A 371 8.42 31.52 10.81
C MET A 371 8.09 30.12 11.35
N GLN A 372 7.50 30.00 12.55
CA GLN A 372 7.02 28.73 13.08
C GLN A 372 5.72 28.29 12.41
N LEU A 373 4.79 29.21 12.20
CA LEU A 373 3.52 28.96 11.50
C LEU A 373 3.73 28.55 10.04
N GLU A 374 4.66 29.18 9.32
CA GLU A 374 5.00 28.81 7.94
C GLU A 374 5.61 27.40 7.86
N LYS A 375 6.45 27.01 8.84
CA LYS A 375 6.98 25.63 8.95
C LYS A 375 5.86 24.61 9.19
N LEU A 376 4.97 24.88 10.15
CA LEU A 376 3.83 24.01 10.46
C LEU A 376 2.86 23.91 9.28
N ARG A 377 2.65 24.99 8.53
CA ARG A 377 1.86 24.99 7.28
C ARG A 377 2.48 24.05 6.24
N ILE A 378 3.78 24.18 5.97
CA ILE A 378 4.51 23.31 5.03
C ILE A 378 4.45 21.84 5.48
N GLU A 379 4.46 21.58 6.79
CA GLU A 379 4.30 20.23 7.35
C GLU A 379 2.87 19.69 7.19
N VAL A 380 1.84 20.50 7.46
CA VAL A 380 0.43 20.15 7.21
C VAL A 380 0.17 19.87 5.73
N ASP A 381 0.74 20.64 4.81
CA ASP A 381 0.55 20.42 3.36
C ASP A 381 1.29 19.15 2.88
N LYS A 382 2.44 18.78 3.47
CA LYS A 382 3.06 17.46 3.27
C LYS A 382 2.21 16.32 3.83
N LEU A 383 1.64 16.49 5.02
CA LEU A 383 0.74 15.49 5.62
C LEU A 383 -0.52 15.30 4.76
N ARG A 384 -1.06 16.37 4.17
CA ARG A 384 -2.16 16.32 3.19
C ARG A 384 -1.78 15.56 1.92
N SER A 385 -0.62 15.81 1.32
CA SER A 385 -0.17 15.04 0.14
C SER A 385 0.05 13.56 0.46
N ASN A 386 0.61 13.25 1.64
CA ASN A 386 0.82 11.88 2.08
C ASN A 386 -0.51 11.16 2.36
N ASN A 387 -1.48 11.84 2.98
CA ASN A 387 -2.82 11.30 3.23
C ASN A 387 -3.56 11.01 1.92
N LYS A 388 -3.51 11.92 0.94
CA LYS A 388 -4.06 11.71 -0.41
C LYS A 388 -3.44 10.48 -1.10
N TYR A 389 -2.13 10.32 -1.04
CA TYR A 389 -1.44 9.15 -1.58
C TYR A 389 -1.86 7.85 -0.86
N LEU A 390 -1.99 7.87 0.48
CA LEU A 390 -2.45 6.70 1.24
C LEU A 390 -3.90 6.31 0.93
N GLU A 391 -4.79 7.27 0.69
CA GLU A 391 -6.17 6.99 0.28
C GLU A 391 -6.22 6.45 -1.17
N GLU A 392 -5.37 6.95 -2.08
CA GLU A 392 -5.19 6.37 -3.42
C GLU A 392 -4.69 4.91 -3.36
N GLN A 393 -3.71 4.61 -2.50
CA GLN A 393 -3.26 3.24 -2.26
C GLN A 393 -4.37 2.37 -1.65
N ARG A 394 -5.15 2.91 -0.70
CA ARG A 394 -6.29 2.20 -0.10
C ARG A 394 -7.34 1.82 -1.15
N ILE A 395 -7.71 2.73 -2.05
CA ILE A 395 -8.67 2.47 -3.13
C ILE A 395 -8.17 1.34 -4.05
N ILE A 396 -6.86 1.33 -4.39
CA ILE A 396 -6.25 0.27 -5.20
C ILE A 396 -6.30 -1.08 -4.48
N LEU A 397 -5.99 -1.12 -3.18
CA LEU A 397 -6.04 -2.34 -2.37
C LEU A 397 -7.47 -2.86 -2.17
N GLU A 398 -8.45 -1.97 -1.96
CA GLU A 398 -9.87 -2.36 -1.86
C GLU A 398 -10.39 -2.96 -3.18
N ALA A 399 -9.98 -2.41 -4.33
CA ALA A 399 -10.28 -2.98 -5.64
C ALA A 399 -9.64 -4.37 -5.86
N GLN A 400 -8.37 -4.56 -5.48
CA GLN A 400 -7.70 -5.87 -5.53
C GLN A 400 -8.38 -6.90 -4.61
N ILE A 401 -8.78 -6.51 -3.40
CA ILE A 401 -9.54 -7.37 -2.48
C ILE A 401 -10.89 -7.76 -3.08
N GLN A 402 -11.56 -6.87 -3.81
CA GLN A 402 -12.82 -7.19 -4.49
C GLN A 402 -12.61 -8.18 -5.65
N GLU A 403 -11.59 -7.98 -6.49
CA GLU A 403 -11.23 -8.90 -7.57
C GLU A 403 -10.89 -10.31 -7.02
N LEU A 404 -10.19 -10.38 -5.88
CA LEU A 404 -9.89 -11.64 -5.20
C LEU A 404 -11.14 -12.33 -4.62
N LYS A 405 -12.12 -11.58 -4.10
CA LYS A 405 -13.42 -12.15 -3.67
C LYS A 405 -14.18 -12.75 -4.87
N GLU A 406 -14.18 -12.10 -6.01
CA GLU A 406 -14.84 -12.58 -7.23
C GLU A 406 -14.14 -13.81 -7.82
N LYS A 407 -12.80 -13.81 -7.87
CA LYS A 407 -12.00 -14.99 -8.22
C LYS A 407 -12.26 -16.16 -7.26
N LYS A 408 -12.35 -15.92 -5.96
CA LYS A 408 -12.72 -16.93 -4.95
C LYS A 408 -14.11 -17.50 -5.22
N GLN A 409 -15.15 -16.66 -5.37
CA GLN A 409 -16.50 -17.15 -5.67
C GLN A 409 -16.57 -17.93 -6.99
N SER A 410 -15.81 -17.52 -8.01
CA SER A 410 -15.67 -18.24 -9.28
C SER A 410 -15.05 -19.64 -9.11
N LEU A 411 -14.08 -19.78 -8.21
CA LEU A 411 -13.48 -21.08 -7.87
C LEU A 411 -14.42 -21.94 -7.03
N GLU A 412 -15.09 -21.36 -6.03
CA GLU A 412 -16.08 -22.06 -5.19
C GLU A 412 -17.25 -22.60 -6.03
N ARG A 413 -17.78 -21.81 -6.97
CA ARG A 413 -18.81 -22.26 -7.92
C ARG A 413 -18.31 -23.39 -8.81
N ARG A 414 -17.09 -23.30 -9.37
CA ARG A 414 -16.50 -24.36 -10.19
C ARG A 414 -16.24 -25.65 -9.40
N MET A 415 -15.78 -25.53 -8.16
CA MET A 415 -15.58 -26.68 -7.26
C MET A 415 -16.92 -27.36 -6.92
N LEU A 416 -17.97 -26.59 -6.63
CA LEU A 416 -19.30 -27.12 -6.35
C LEU A 416 -19.92 -27.79 -7.57
N ILE A 417 -19.71 -27.25 -8.78
CA ILE A 417 -20.08 -27.90 -10.05
C ILE A 417 -19.31 -29.22 -10.22
N ALA A 418 -17.98 -29.23 -10.09
CA ALA A 418 -17.16 -30.43 -10.25
C ALA A 418 -17.47 -31.53 -9.22
N LEU A 419 -17.82 -31.15 -7.98
CA LEU A 419 -18.32 -32.09 -6.97
C LEU A 419 -19.67 -32.68 -7.39
N ARG A 420 -20.61 -31.84 -7.84
CA ARG A 420 -21.93 -32.30 -8.32
C ARG A 420 -21.83 -33.19 -9.56
N GLU A 421 -20.91 -32.89 -10.48
CA GLU A 421 -20.62 -33.71 -11.65
C GLU A 421 -20.03 -35.06 -11.24
N LYS A 422 -19.11 -35.08 -10.27
CA LYS A 422 -18.56 -36.33 -9.70
C LYS A 422 -19.66 -37.16 -9.03
N ASP A 423 -20.54 -36.54 -8.26
CA ASP A 423 -21.64 -37.23 -7.56
C ASP A 423 -22.65 -37.79 -8.58
N MET A 424 -23.03 -37.01 -9.60
CA MET A 424 -23.86 -37.50 -10.73
C MET A 424 -23.20 -38.67 -11.47
N ASN A 425 -21.91 -38.59 -11.78
CA ASN A 425 -21.18 -39.69 -12.44
C ASN A 425 -21.09 -40.94 -11.54
N SER A 426 -21.03 -40.77 -10.21
CA SER A 426 -21.09 -41.87 -9.25
C SER A 426 -22.50 -42.49 -9.16
N GLN A 427 -23.55 -41.67 -9.30
CA GLN A 427 -24.93 -42.12 -9.37
C GLN A 427 -25.20 -42.88 -10.68
N GLU A 428 -24.79 -42.34 -11.83
CA GLU A 428 -24.95 -43.01 -13.13
C GLU A 428 -24.19 -44.33 -13.22
N THR A 429 -23.00 -44.42 -12.62
CA THR A 429 -22.26 -45.70 -12.53
C THR A 429 -22.88 -46.66 -11.52
N LEU A 430 -23.49 -46.18 -10.42
CA LEU A 430 -24.27 -47.03 -9.52
C LEU A 430 -25.52 -47.59 -10.22
N ASP A 431 -26.29 -46.73 -10.89
CA ASP A 431 -27.53 -47.08 -11.60
C ASP A 431 -27.23 -48.02 -12.78
N SER A 432 -26.12 -47.81 -13.50
CA SER A 432 -25.64 -48.74 -14.54
C SER A 432 -25.23 -50.10 -13.96
N ASN A 433 -24.54 -50.13 -12.82
CA ASN A 433 -24.19 -51.39 -12.13
C ASN A 433 -25.43 -52.11 -11.58
N LEU A 434 -26.42 -51.37 -11.07
CA LEU A 434 -27.71 -51.90 -10.62
C LEU A 434 -28.53 -52.44 -11.81
N GLN A 435 -28.56 -51.75 -12.95
CA GLN A 435 -29.19 -52.24 -14.16
C GLN A 435 -28.49 -53.50 -14.70
N GLY A 436 -27.16 -53.57 -14.64
CA GLY A 436 -26.39 -54.76 -14.96
C GLY A 436 -26.59 -55.92 -13.96
N LEU A 437 -26.87 -55.63 -12.69
CA LEU A 437 -27.28 -56.62 -11.69
C LEU A 437 -28.70 -57.13 -11.94
N VAL A 438 -29.66 -56.24 -12.27
CA VAL A 438 -31.02 -56.62 -12.66
C VAL A 438 -30.98 -57.52 -13.89
N GLN A 439 -30.25 -57.16 -14.94
CA GLN A 439 -30.08 -58.02 -16.13
C GLN A 439 -29.46 -59.40 -15.81
N ARG A 440 -28.58 -59.49 -14.80
CA ARG A 440 -28.03 -60.78 -14.33
C ARG A 440 -29.01 -61.57 -13.48
N LEU A 441 -29.87 -60.90 -12.71
CA LEU A 441 -30.94 -61.54 -11.94
C LEU A 441 -32.07 -62.03 -12.85
N ASP A 442 -32.44 -61.25 -13.89
CA ASP A 442 -33.36 -61.66 -14.94
C ASP A 442 -32.79 -62.87 -15.69
N TRP A 443 -31.51 -62.84 -16.08
CA TRP A 443 -30.85 -63.99 -16.74
C TRP A 443 -30.78 -65.24 -15.83
N LEU A 444 -30.51 -65.07 -14.52
CA LEU A 444 -30.56 -66.19 -13.57
C LEU A 444 -31.99 -66.70 -13.33
N ALA A 445 -32.99 -65.82 -13.39
CA ALA A 445 -34.39 -66.21 -13.35
C ALA A 445 -34.76 -67.02 -14.60
N GLU A 446 -34.42 -66.56 -15.80
CA GLU A 446 -34.57 -67.32 -17.04
C GLU A 446 -33.83 -68.66 -16.98
N GLU A 447 -32.59 -68.70 -16.49
CA GLU A 447 -31.80 -69.94 -16.38
C GLU A 447 -32.40 -70.93 -15.35
N THR A 448 -33.02 -70.44 -14.27
CA THR A 448 -33.74 -71.30 -13.31
C THR A 448 -35.09 -71.78 -13.85
N ASP A 449 -35.81 -70.93 -14.59
CA ASP A 449 -37.05 -71.28 -15.29
C ASP A 449 -36.77 -72.35 -16.36
N GLU A 450 -35.70 -72.20 -17.14
CA GLU A 450 -35.26 -73.15 -18.16
C GLU A 450 -34.78 -74.48 -17.55
N LYS A 451 -34.01 -74.44 -16.44
CA LYS A 451 -33.68 -75.64 -15.66
C LYS A 451 -34.93 -76.34 -15.10
N SER A 452 -35.95 -75.59 -14.68
CA SER A 452 -37.23 -76.17 -14.24
C SER A 452 -38.00 -76.86 -15.39
N ARG A 453 -37.91 -76.32 -16.61
CA ARG A 453 -38.51 -76.92 -17.82
C ARG A 453 -37.77 -78.20 -18.25
N VAL A 454 -36.44 -78.24 -18.10
CA VAL A 454 -35.63 -79.44 -18.37
C VAL A 454 -35.94 -80.58 -17.40
N VAL A 455 -36.20 -80.29 -16.12
CA VAL A 455 -36.62 -81.32 -15.14
C VAL A 455 -38.01 -81.89 -15.48
N ASN A 456 -38.93 -81.06 -15.98
CA ASN A 456 -40.33 -81.44 -16.19
C ASN A 456 -40.67 -82.04 -17.57
N SER A 457 -39.68 -82.36 -18.42
CA SER A 457 -39.90 -82.77 -19.83
C SER A 457 -39.44 -84.20 -20.19
N SER A 458 -39.26 -85.07 -19.19
CA SER A 458 -38.79 -86.46 -19.38
C SER A 458 -39.91 -87.48 -19.74
N THR A 459 -40.64 -87.28 -20.84
CA THR A 459 -41.33 -88.37 -21.58
C THR A 459 -41.73 -87.91 -23.01
N PRO A 460 -41.69 -88.77 -24.05
CA PRO A 460 -41.71 -88.31 -25.46
C PRO A 460 -43.05 -88.54 -26.19
N LEU A 461 -43.34 -87.73 -27.22
CA LEU A 461 -44.00 -88.16 -28.49
C LEU A 461 -44.05 -87.05 -29.58
N THR A 462 -43.92 -87.48 -30.85
CA THR A 462 -44.38 -86.83 -32.12
C THR A 462 -44.12 -85.34 -32.42
N VAL A 463 -43.03 -85.11 -33.15
CA VAL A 463 -42.97 -84.49 -34.51
C VAL A 463 -44.13 -83.55 -34.94
N SER A 464 -43.78 -82.30 -35.27
CA SER A 464 -44.29 -81.61 -36.48
C SER A 464 -43.39 -80.47 -36.96
N ARG A 465 -43.48 -80.15 -38.25
CA ARG A 465 -42.59 -79.21 -38.98
C ARG A 465 -42.96 -77.74 -38.76
N SER A 466 -41.96 -76.86 -38.71
CA SER A 466 -42.00 -75.59 -39.47
C SER A 466 -40.58 -75.16 -39.86
N LEU A 467 -40.42 -74.59 -41.05
CA LEU A 467 -39.16 -74.06 -41.60
C LEU A 467 -39.36 -72.58 -41.94
N PHE A 468 -38.25 -71.84 -42.08
CA PHE A 468 -38.18 -70.39 -42.35
C PHE A 468 -38.70 -69.53 -41.18
N GLN A 469 -38.05 -68.43 -40.75
CA GLN A 469 -37.26 -67.47 -41.52
C GLN A 469 -36.31 -66.64 -40.61
N THR A 470 -35.24 -66.08 -41.19
CA THR A 470 -34.36 -65.03 -40.62
C THR A 470 -34.00 -64.03 -41.73
N PRO A 471 -33.24 -62.93 -41.50
CA PRO A 471 -33.57 -61.84 -40.59
C PRO A 471 -33.42 -60.44 -41.23
N TYR A 472 -34.27 -59.46 -40.88
CA TYR A 472 -34.05 -58.03 -41.17
C TYR A 472 -34.51 -57.18 -39.95
N SER A 473 -33.75 -56.29 -39.32
CA SER A 473 -32.77 -55.26 -39.76
C SER A 473 -33.37 -53.85 -39.84
N VAL A 474 -32.88 -52.98 -38.95
CA VAL A 474 -32.90 -51.50 -38.96
C VAL A 474 -34.19 -50.80 -39.42
N ARG A 475 -35.10 -50.50 -38.48
CA ARG A 475 -35.99 -49.31 -38.53
C ARG A 475 -36.63 -48.97 -37.17
N ASN A 476 -35.98 -48.14 -36.36
CA ASN A 476 -36.61 -47.50 -35.19
C ASN A 476 -35.83 -46.27 -34.67
N SER A 477 -35.72 -45.21 -35.49
CA SER A 477 -35.08 -43.93 -35.11
C SER A 477 -36.00 -42.71 -35.26
N ILE A 478 -37.29 -42.89 -35.59
CA ILE A 478 -38.24 -41.81 -35.88
C ILE A 478 -39.53 -41.99 -35.07
N LYS A 479 -39.46 -41.86 -33.73
CA LYS A 479 -40.66 -41.83 -32.87
C LYS A 479 -40.53 -41.14 -31.50
N SER A 480 -39.42 -40.47 -31.19
CA SER A 480 -39.19 -39.77 -29.91
C SER A 480 -39.51 -38.26 -29.93
N ARG A 481 -39.48 -37.61 -31.09
CA ARG A 481 -39.51 -36.13 -31.22
C ARG A 481 -40.84 -35.46 -30.83
N GLY A 482 -41.89 -36.23 -30.56
CA GLY A 482 -43.24 -35.72 -30.21
C GLY A 482 -43.51 -35.47 -28.73
N LYS A 483 -42.68 -35.97 -27.79
CA LYS A 483 -42.90 -35.77 -26.34
C LYS A 483 -42.10 -34.62 -25.71
N VAL A 484 -41.04 -34.16 -26.37
CA VAL A 484 -40.11 -33.14 -25.82
C VAL A 484 -40.78 -31.76 -25.69
N THR A 485 -41.69 -31.41 -26.60
CA THR A 485 -42.33 -30.09 -26.63
C THR A 485 -43.37 -29.88 -25.52
N SER A 486 -43.93 -30.95 -24.96
CA SER A 486 -44.83 -30.88 -23.79
C SER A 486 -44.05 -30.74 -22.49
N SER A 487 -42.97 -31.51 -22.29
CA SER A 487 -42.13 -31.39 -21.09
C SER A 487 -41.45 -30.02 -21.00
N PHE A 488 -40.96 -29.48 -22.13
CA PHE A 488 -40.36 -28.14 -22.15
C PHE A 488 -41.34 -27.02 -21.77
N LYS A 489 -42.63 -27.15 -22.12
CA LYS A 489 -43.67 -26.19 -21.70
C LYS A 489 -43.97 -26.30 -20.20
N SER A 490 -44.06 -27.52 -19.67
CA SER A 490 -44.24 -27.75 -18.23
C SER A 490 -43.07 -27.16 -17.43
N LEU A 491 -41.84 -27.47 -17.83
CA LEU A 491 -40.62 -26.97 -17.19
C LEU A 491 -40.50 -25.45 -17.28
N ALA A 492 -40.82 -24.84 -18.44
CA ALA A 492 -40.82 -23.38 -18.59
C ALA A 492 -41.89 -22.67 -17.75
N GLN A 493 -42.99 -23.35 -17.42
CA GLN A 493 -44.04 -22.84 -16.52
C GLN A 493 -43.62 -22.96 -15.05
N GLU A 494 -43.02 -24.10 -14.67
CA GLU A 494 -42.45 -24.34 -13.34
C GLU A 494 -41.30 -23.39 -13.01
N VAL A 495 -40.39 -23.14 -13.97
CA VAL A 495 -39.31 -22.14 -13.85
C VAL A 495 -39.87 -20.72 -13.70
N LYS A 496 -40.94 -20.35 -14.42
CA LYS A 496 -41.61 -19.05 -14.23
C LYS A 496 -42.25 -18.91 -12.85
N GLU A 497 -42.78 -19.98 -12.29
CA GLU A 497 -43.38 -19.93 -10.95
C GLU A 497 -42.30 -19.93 -9.84
N LEU A 498 -41.19 -20.63 -10.03
CA LEU A 498 -39.99 -20.51 -9.19
C LEU A 498 -39.43 -19.08 -9.19
N LEU A 499 -39.31 -18.44 -10.36
CA LEU A 499 -38.87 -17.05 -10.46
C LEU A 499 -39.81 -16.11 -9.70
N ARG A 500 -41.14 -16.24 -9.85
CA ARG A 500 -42.10 -15.46 -9.06
C ARG A 500 -42.00 -15.68 -7.56
N ARG A 501 -41.81 -16.93 -7.12
CA ARG A 501 -41.59 -17.26 -5.70
C ARG A 501 -40.30 -16.62 -5.19
N GLN A 502 -39.25 -16.57 -6.02
CA GLN A 502 -37.97 -15.92 -5.70
C GLN A 502 -38.09 -14.39 -5.64
N GLU A 503 -38.80 -13.74 -6.58
CA GLU A 503 -39.14 -12.31 -6.55
C GLU A 503 -39.94 -11.93 -5.29
N THR A 504 -40.90 -12.77 -4.91
CA THR A 504 -41.69 -12.61 -3.67
C THR A 504 -40.79 -12.72 -2.43
N LEU A 505 -39.87 -13.69 -2.41
CA LEU A 505 -38.95 -13.89 -1.29
C LEU A 505 -37.96 -12.72 -1.16
N ILE A 506 -37.39 -12.24 -2.28
CA ILE A 506 -36.52 -11.06 -2.34
C ILE A 506 -37.24 -9.81 -1.81
N THR A 507 -38.49 -9.57 -2.23
CA THR A 507 -39.27 -8.42 -1.75
C THR A 507 -39.60 -8.49 -0.26
N THR A 508 -39.91 -9.69 0.28
CA THR A 508 -40.06 -9.85 1.75
C THR A 508 -38.75 -9.64 2.51
N LEU A 509 -37.60 -10.05 1.97
CA LEU A 509 -36.29 -9.81 2.60
C LEU A 509 -35.90 -8.33 2.60
N ILE A 510 -36.25 -7.57 1.55
CA ILE A 510 -36.08 -6.11 1.51
C ILE A 510 -36.95 -5.45 2.60
N GLN A 511 -38.23 -5.82 2.69
CA GLN A 511 -39.13 -5.32 3.74
C GLN A 511 -38.62 -5.63 5.15
N GLN A 512 -38.12 -6.84 5.40
CA GLN A 512 -37.50 -7.20 6.69
C GLN A 512 -36.24 -6.38 6.98
N LYS A 513 -35.36 -6.19 5.99
CA LYS A 513 -34.16 -5.37 6.13
C LYS A 513 -34.49 -3.92 6.48
N ASP A 514 -35.51 -3.34 5.85
CA ASP A 514 -35.91 -1.95 6.08
C ASP A 514 -36.60 -1.79 7.45
N LEU A 515 -37.36 -2.80 7.91
CA LEU A 515 -37.87 -2.87 9.29
C LEU A 515 -36.74 -2.96 10.33
N TYR A 516 -35.72 -3.80 10.10
CA TYR A 516 -34.54 -3.86 10.97
C TYR A 516 -33.76 -2.54 10.99
N LYS A 517 -33.66 -1.85 9.84
CA LYS A 517 -33.05 -0.53 9.76
C LYS A 517 -33.83 0.50 10.60
N SER A 518 -35.16 0.49 10.52
CA SER A 518 -36.02 1.35 11.34
C SER A 518 -35.85 1.09 12.84
N LEU A 519 -35.81 -0.18 13.26
CA LEU A 519 -35.60 -0.55 14.67
C LEU A 519 -34.23 -0.08 15.21
N VAL A 520 -33.16 -0.23 14.44
CA VAL A 520 -31.83 0.25 14.82
C VAL A 520 -31.78 1.78 14.85
N GLU A 521 -32.47 2.46 13.95
CA GLU A 521 -32.59 3.92 13.97
C GLU A 521 -33.41 4.43 15.18
N GLU A 522 -34.44 3.69 15.62
CA GLU A 522 -35.16 3.97 16.87
C GLU A 522 -34.31 3.72 18.14
N GLU A 523 -33.57 2.61 18.25
CA GLU A 523 -32.67 2.35 19.40
C GLU A 523 -31.59 3.44 19.54
N ILE A 524 -30.98 3.85 18.43
CA ILE A 524 -29.95 4.90 18.39
C ILE A 524 -30.54 6.28 18.76
N LEU A 525 -31.83 6.52 18.51
CA LEU A 525 -32.52 7.74 18.93
C LEU A 525 -32.93 7.69 20.41
N GLN A 526 -33.43 6.57 20.92
CA GLN A 526 -33.78 6.42 22.34
C GLN A 526 -32.55 6.58 23.27
N GLN A 527 -31.37 6.09 22.86
CA GLN A 527 -30.13 6.31 23.62
C GLN A 527 -29.69 7.78 23.68
N LYS A 528 -30.21 8.67 22.82
CA LYS A 528 -29.90 10.12 22.80
C LYS A 528 -30.89 10.98 23.58
N SER A 529 -32.00 10.43 24.06
CA SER A 529 -32.96 11.11 24.94
C SER A 529 -32.81 10.77 26.43
N GLY A 530 -31.71 10.12 26.82
CA GLY A 530 -31.47 9.61 28.19
C GLY A 530 -30.36 10.32 28.98
N CYS A 531 -29.97 11.54 28.58
CA CYS A 531 -28.96 12.37 29.25
C CYS A 531 -29.47 13.81 29.43
#